data_AF-A0A9D5IGX9-F1
#
_entry.id   AF-A0A9D5IGX9-F1
#
_cell.length_a   1.000
_cell.length_b   1.000
_cell.length_c   1.000
_cell.angle_alpha   90.00
_cell.angle_beta   90.00
_cell.angle_gamma   90.00
#
_symmetry.space_group_name_H-M   'P 1'
#
loop_
_entity.id
_entity.type
_entity.pdbx_description
1 polymer ?
#
loop_
_entity_poly.entity_id
_entity_poly.type
_entity_poly.pdbx_seq_one_letter_code
_entity_poly.pdbx_strand_id
1 'polypeptide(L)'
;MTALRTTRTIIPRPVPTLLRAGLAGVIVLGVFGCGMPSPPASEPSQQSNAATPGANDPAWLTSREKLPAPHLDRLDYDPEKRTLALYDLTGRDQWMVQLPNEAFGHIIGPSHRLPEGVDTSRTLVYYARPGVKVSTHVTVADIEAGRRPHSSFAVK
;
A
#
# COMPACT_ATOMS: atom_id res chain seq x y z
N MET A 1 -40.06 37.92 44.75
CA MET A 1 -39.04 38.64 43.93
C MET A 1 -38.04 37.60 43.46
N THR A 2 -37.67 37.34 42.21
CA THR A 2 -38.10 37.70 40.85
C THR A 2 -37.44 36.63 39.96
N ALA A 3 -38.16 36.09 38.97
CA ALA A 3 -37.69 35.03 38.08
C ALA A 3 -36.64 35.52 37.07
N LEU A 4 -35.79 34.62 36.56
CA LEU A 4 -35.26 34.71 35.19
C LEU A 4 -34.96 33.31 34.63
N ARG A 5 -35.74 32.98 33.62
CA ARG A 5 -35.77 31.77 32.80
C ARG A 5 -35.10 32.16 31.47
N THR A 6 -34.04 31.47 31.04
CA THR A 6 -33.47 31.70 29.69
C THR A 6 -33.15 30.37 29.01
N THR A 7 -34.04 30.03 28.08
CA THR A 7 -33.93 29.04 27.01
C THR A 7 -32.92 29.50 25.95
N ARG A 8 -32.11 28.59 25.41
CA ARG A 8 -31.41 28.80 24.12
C ARG A 8 -31.62 27.63 23.18
N THR A 9 -31.63 28.00 21.90
CA THR A 9 -32.45 27.46 20.81
C THR A 9 -31.69 26.52 19.90
N ILE A 10 -32.40 25.55 19.35
CA ILE A 10 -32.00 24.59 18.31
C ILE A 10 -31.88 25.32 16.96
N ILE A 11 -30.85 25.02 16.16
CA ILE A 11 -30.79 25.37 14.74
C ILE A 11 -30.41 24.13 13.92
N PRO A 12 -31.30 23.58 13.07
CA PRO A 12 -30.97 22.58 12.05
C PRO A 12 -30.46 23.26 10.77
N ARG A 13 -29.45 22.68 10.11
CA ARG A 13 -28.99 23.15 8.79
C ARG A 13 -29.76 22.45 7.65
N PRO A 14 -30.23 23.19 6.63
CA PRO A 14 -31.06 22.67 5.54
C PRO A 14 -30.25 22.08 4.38
N VAL A 15 -30.87 21.07 3.74
CA VAL A 15 -30.52 20.48 2.44
C VAL A 15 -31.27 21.24 1.34
N PRO A 16 -30.65 21.53 0.17
CA PRO A 16 -31.41 21.77 -1.04
C PRO A 16 -31.22 20.64 -2.06
N THR A 17 -32.27 19.83 -2.18
CA THR A 17 -32.66 19.07 -3.38
C THR A 17 -32.90 20.01 -4.55
N LEU A 18 -32.26 19.76 -5.70
CA LEU A 18 -32.73 20.26 -7.00
C LEU A 18 -33.30 19.10 -7.80
N LEU A 19 -34.60 19.19 -8.03
CA LEU A 19 -35.46 18.27 -8.76
C LEU A 19 -36.18 19.15 -9.79
N ARG A 20 -36.05 18.85 -11.08
CA ARG A 20 -36.90 19.31 -12.21
C ARG A 20 -36.43 18.54 -13.46
N ALA A 21 -37.18 17.55 -13.96
CA ALA A 21 -38.38 17.67 -14.83
C ALA A 21 -38.05 18.42 -16.14
N GLY A 22 -38.30 17.94 -17.35
CA GLY A 22 -38.92 16.74 -17.89
C GLY A 22 -39.12 16.89 -19.42
N LEU A 23 -39.59 15.80 -20.06
CA LEU A 23 -40.40 15.71 -21.30
C LEU A 23 -39.85 16.08 -22.71
N ALA A 24 -40.11 15.13 -23.63
CA ALA A 24 -40.37 15.23 -25.08
C ALA A 24 -39.19 15.61 -25.99
N GLY A 25 -38.98 15.04 -27.20
CA GLY A 25 -39.71 14.08 -28.00
C GLY A 25 -39.14 14.07 -29.44
N VAL A 26 -39.27 12.93 -30.12
CA VAL A 26 -39.46 12.75 -31.59
C VAL A 26 -38.32 13.07 -32.59
N ILE A 27 -37.73 11.99 -33.13
CA ILE A 27 -37.47 11.61 -34.56
C ILE A 27 -36.93 12.65 -35.56
N VAL A 28 -35.77 12.36 -36.20
CA VAL A 28 -35.52 12.60 -37.64
C VAL A 28 -34.65 11.47 -38.24
N LEU A 29 -35.10 10.93 -39.38
CA LEU A 29 -34.39 9.99 -40.26
C LEU A 29 -33.23 10.67 -41.02
N GLY A 30 -32.17 9.90 -41.29
CA GLY A 30 -31.68 9.74 -42.67
C GLY A 30 -30.57 10.67 -43.22
N VAL A 31 -29.46 10.00 -43.55
CA VAL A 31 -28.63 10.09 -44.78
C VAL A 31 -27.59 11.21 -44.99
N PHE A 32 -26.40 10.74 -45.42
CA PHE A 32 -25.29 11.37 -46.17
C PHE A 32 -24.35 12.38 -45.49
N GLY A 33 -23.06 12.00 -45.42
CA GLY A 33 -21.97 12.93 -45.13
C GLY A 33 -20.63 12.27 -44.77
N CYS A 34 -20.08 11.41 -45.64
CA CYS A 34 -18.68 10.98 -45.54
C CYS A 34 -17.75 12.16 -45.82
N GLY A 35 -16.95 12.58 -44.83
CA GLY A 35 -15.81 13.44 -45.08
C GLY A 35 -15.49 14.41 -43.95
N MET A 36 -14.72 13.96 -42.94
CA MET A 36 -13.81 14.86 -42.23
C MET A 36 -12.63 14.06 -41.63
N PRO A 37 -11.44 14.68 -41.61
CA PRO A 37 -10.15 13.99 -41.71
C PRO A 37 -9.78 13.29 -40.40
N SER A 38 -9.22 12.09 -40.53
CA SER A 38 -8.56 11.41 -39.41
C SER A 38 -7.46 12.30 -38.84
N PRO A 39 -7.42 12.55 -37.52
CA PRO A 39 -6.23 13.14 -36.91
C PRO A 39 -5.04 12.20 -37.15
N PRO A 40 -3.81 12.76 -37.33
CA PRO A 40 -2.64 11.94 -37.61
C PRO A 40 -2.46 10.93 -36.47
N ALA A 41 -2.18 9.69 -36.86
CA ALA A 41 -1.85 8.60 -35.96
C ALA A 41 -0.77 9.09 -34.98
N SER A 42 -1.12 9.16 -33.70
CA SER A 42 -0.11 9.25 -32.66
C SER A 42 0.85 8.09 -32.86
N GLU A 43 2.13 8.41 -33.06
CA GLU A 43 3.22 7.45 -33.10
C GLU A 43 3.03 6.38 -32.02
N PRO A 44 3.38 5.11 -32.30
CA PRO A 44 3.40 4.09 -31.28
C PRO A 44 4.40 4.54 -30.21
N SER A 45 3.84 5.15 -29.17
CA SER A 45 4.54 5.58 -27.99
C SER A 45 5.28 4.37 -27.50
N GLN A 46 6.61 4.50 -27.42
CA GLN A 46 7.56 3.57 -26.86
C GLN A 46 6.86 2.56 -25.97
N GLN A 47 6.87 1.32 -26.44
CA GLN A 47 6.52 0.11 -25.72
C GLN A 47 7.23 0.17 -24.37
N SER A 48 6.56 0.79 -23.39
CA SER A 48 6.90 0.67 -22.00
C SER A 48 6.72 -0.81 -21.75
N ASN A 49 7.83 -1.53 -21.72
CA ASN A 49 7.93 -2.86 -21.19
C ASN A 49 7.48 -2.76 -19.73
N ALA A 50 6.17 -2.74 -19.52
CA ALA A 50 5.56 -3.12 -18.26
C ALA A 50 5.91 -4.59 -18.11
N ALA A 51 7.13 -4.85 -17.62
CA ALA A 51 7.60 -6.17 -17.27
C ALA A 51 6.50 -6.78 -16.41
N THR A 52 5.83 -7.80 -16.95
CA THR A 52 4.81 -8.54 -16.23
C THR A 52 5.44 -9.00 -14.93
N PRO A 53 4.89 -8.62 -13.75
CA PRO A 53 5.44 -9.07 -12.47
C PRO A 53 5.54 -10.60 -12.49
N GLY A 54 6.76 -11.13 -12.40
CA GLY A 54 7.03 -12.57 -12.45
C GLY A 54 7.64 -13.11 -13.75
N ALA A 55 7.72 -12.33 -14.84
CA ALA A 55 8.20 -12.84 -16.14
C ALA A 55 9.71 -13.17 -16.17
N ASN A 56 10.51 -12.55 -15.31
CA ASN A 56 11.95 -12.79 -15.21
C ASN A 56 12.36 -13.50 -13.91
N ASP A 57 11.39 -14.09 -13.21
CA ASP A 57 11.70 -14.80 -11.98
C ASP A 57 12.34 -16.15 -12.25
N PRO A 58 13.35 -16.55 -11.46
CA PRO A 58 13.89 -17.88 -11.57
C PRO A 58 12.81 -18.92 -11.21
N ALA A 59 12.82 -20.07 -11.89
CA ALA A 59 11.79 -21.10 -11.76
C ALA A 59 11.56 -21.63 -10.33
N TRP A 60 12.55 -21.49 -9.44
CA TRP A 60 12.41 -21.85 -8.02
C TRP A 60 11.51 -20.88 -7.24
N LEU A 61 11.36 -19.63 -7.67
CA LEU A 61 10.54 -18.62 -7.03
C LEU A 61 9.07 -18.71 -7.47
N THR A 62 8.83 -19.13 -8.72
CA THR A 62 7.49 -19.35 -9.27
C THR A 62 6.84 -20.63 -8.74
N SER A 63 7.62 -21.65 -8.41
CA SER A 63 7.13 -22.95 -7.88
C SER A 63 6.77 -22.96 -6.40
N ARG A 64 7.30 -22.05 -5.57
CA ARG A 64 6.99 -21.97 -4.14
C ARG A 64 5.71 -21.21 -3.85
N GLU A 65 4.90 -21.65 -2.88
CA GLU A 65 3.70 -20.92 -2.47
C GLU A 65 4.02 -19.53 -1.90
N LYS A 66 5.13 -19.41 -1.16
CA LYS A 66 5.60 -18.16 -0.54
C LYS A 66 7.00 -17.76 -1.00
N LEU A 67 7.25 -16.45 -1.01
CA LEU A 67 8.58 -15.89 -1.22
C LEU A 67 9.47 -16.19 0.02
N PRO A 68 10.80 -16.24 -0.14
CA PRO A 68 11.70 -16.44 0.99
C PRO A 68 11.52 -15.35 2.05
N ALA A 69 11.87 -15.65 3.30
CA ALA A 69 11.85 -14.66 4.37
C ALA A 69 12.81 -13.50 4.04
N PRO A 70 12.52 -12.28 4.52
CA PRO A 70 13.47 -11.19 4.39
C PRO A 70 14.77 -11.50 5.13
N HIS A 71 15.89 -11.15 4.52
CA HIS A 71 17.19 -11.25 5.17
C HIS A 71 17.28 -10.23 6.30
N LEU A 72 17.68 -10.68 7.49
CA LEU A 72 17.84 -9.81 8.66
C LEU A 72 18.88 -8.71 8.41
N ASP A 73 19.88 -8.95 7.56
CA ASP A 73 20.89 -7.94 7.19
C ASP A 73 20.32 -6.75 6.39
N ARG A 74 19.08 -6.86 5.89
CA ARG A 74 18.36 -5.81 5.14
C ARG A 74 17.30 -5.10 5.97
N LEU A 75 17.29 -5.36 7.27
CA LEU A 75 16.32 -4.85 8.22
C LEU A 75 17.10 -4.35 9.44
N ASP A 76 16.81 -3.15 9.89
CA ASP A 76 17.36 -2.65 11.14
C ASP A 76 16.25 -2.06 12.00
N TYR A 77 16.36 -2.23 13.32
CA TYR A 77 15.40 -1.70 14.26
C TYR A 77 16.12 -0.93 15.36
N ASP A 78 15.72 0.33 15.52
CA ASP A 78 16.15 1.21 16.60
C ASP A 78 15.07 1.23 17.69
N PRO A 79 15.28 0.55 18.84
CA PRO A 79 14.29 0.48 19.91
C PRO A 79 14.09 1.83 20.61
N GLU A 80 15.09 2.72 20.61
CA GLU A 80 14.97 4.04 21.22
C GLU A 80 14.05 4.94 20.40
N LYS A 81 14.21 4.92 19.07
CA LYS A 81 13.36 5.69 18.15
C LYS A 81 12.09 4.94 17.72
N ARG A 82 12.00 3.65 18.04
CA ARG A 82 10.98 2.70 17.54
C ARG A 82 10.87 2.74 16.02
N THR A 83 12.01 2.87 15.35
CA THR A 83 12.06 3.05 13.90
C THR A 83 12.66 1.81 13.25
N LEU A 84 11.90 1.25 12.32
CA LEU A 84 12.31 0.18 11.42
C LEU A 84 12.93 0.83 10.18
N ALA A 85 14.18 0.51 9.89
CA ALA A 85 14.87 0.86 8.66
C ALA A 85 14.88 -0.35 7.73
N LEU A 86 14.47 -0.12 6.49
CA LEU A 86 14.25 -1.13 5.48
C LEU A 86 15.12 -0.78 4.26
N TYR A 87 15.98 -1.71 3.87
CA TYR A 87 16.80 -1.52 2.67
C TYR A 87 15.99 -1.84 1.41
N ASP A 88 16.48 -1.35 0.27
CA ASP A 88 15.79 -1.51 -1.01
C ASP A 88 15.59 -2.98 -1.37
N LEU A 89 14.36 -3.30 -1.77
CA LEU A 89 14.01 -4.57 -2.37
C LEU A 89 14.30 -4.52 -3.86
N THR A 90 14.73 -5.65 -4.41
CA THR A 90 14.95 -5.76 -5.86
C THR A 90 13.62 -5.83 -6.59
N GLY A 91 13.46 -5.03 -7.65
CA GLY A 91 12.29 -5.09 -8.53
C GLY A 91 11.13 -4.22 -8.04
N ARG A 92 9.91 -4.78 -8.04
CA ARG A 92 8.67 -4.07 -7.66
C ARG A 92 8.10 -4.53 -6.32
N ASP A 93 8.95 -5.15 -5.50
CA ASP A 93 8.54 -5.70 -4.21
C ASP A 93 8.36 -4.56 -3.20
N GLN A 94 7.39 -4.72 -2.31
CA GLN A 94 6.99 -3.71 -1.34
C GLN A 94 7.12 -4.25 0.07
N TRP A 95 7.70 -3.45 0.96
CA TRP A 95 7.74 -3.78 2.38
C TRP A 95 6.36 -3.63 3.01
N MET A 96 6.06 -4.55 3.91
CA MET A 96 4.81 -4.67 4.63
C MET A 96 5.10 -4.84 6.11
N VAL A 97 4.32 -4.14 6.95
CA VAL A 97 4.26 -4.39 8.40
C VAL A 97 2.84 -4.73 8.78
N GLN A 98 2.70 -5.77 9.61
CA GLN A 98 1.42 -6.15 10.21
C GLN A 98 1.54 -6.03 11.73
N LEU A 99 0.71 -5.17 12.32
CA LEU A 99 0.63 -5.02 13.76
C LEU A 99 -0.14 -6.18 14.41
N PRO A 100 0.05 -6.44 15.71
CA PRO A 100 -0.55 -7.60 16.39
C PRO A 100 -2.08 -7.69 16.36
N ASN A 101 -2.76 -6.56 16.13
CA ASN A 101 -4.23 -6.45 16.11
C ASN A 101 -4.79 -6.24 14.70
N GLU A 102 -3.93 -6.31 13.68
CA GLU A 102 -4.32 -6.11 12.28
C GLU A 102 -4.47 -7.46 11.58
N ALA A 103 -5.53 -7.58 10.77
CA ALA A 103 -5.76 -8.77 9.95
C ALA A 103 -4.82 -8.85 8.74
N PHE A 104 -4.33 -7.70 8.27
CA PHE A 104 -3.50 -7.56 7.08
C PHE A 104 -2.38 -6.56 7.35
N GLY A 105 -1.21 -6.76 6.74
CA GLY A 105 -0.16 -5.76 6.78
C GLY A 105 -0.42 -4.56 5.88
N HIS A 106 0.27 -3.48 6.17
CA HIS A 106 0.24 -2.21 5.44
C HIS A 106 1.58 -1.97 4.75
N ILE A 107 1.52 -1.35 3.57
CA ILE A 107 2.72 -0.94 2.83
C ILE A 107 3.44 0.14 3.63
N ILE A 108 4.74 -0.02 3.78
CA ILE A 108 5.59 0.94 4.48
C ILE A 108 6.77 1.40 3.62
N GLY A 109 7.28 2.59 3.92
CA GLY A 109 8.46 3.14 3.27
C GLY A 109 9.77 2.67 3.90
N PRO A 110 10.93 3.14 3.40
CA PRO A 110 12.26 2.76 3.86
C PRO A 110 12.53 3.04 5.35
N SER A 111 11.80 3.98 5.94
CA SER A 111 11.84 4.28 7.37
C SER A 111 10.42 4.32 7.89
N HIS A 112 10.12 3.45 8.86
CA HIS A 112 8.80 3.32 9.44
C HIS A 112 8.86 3.32 10.96
N ARG A 113 8.14 4.24 11.58
CA ARG A 113 8.04 4.31 13.03
C ARG A 113 6.86 3.45 13.51
N LEU A 114 7.14 2.49 14.38
CA LEU A 114 6.11 1.67 15.00
C LEU A 114 5.31 2.48 16.03
N PRO A 115 4.00 2.21 16.17
CA PRO A 115 3.17 2.83 17.20
C PRO A 115 3.65 2.53 18.61
N GLU A 116 3.23 3.36 19.56
CA GLU A 116 3.59 3.17 20.97
C GLU A 116 2.87 1.95 21.56
N GLY A 117 3.54 1.21 22.45
CA GLY A 117 2.95 0.08 23.16
C GLY A 117 2.70 -1.18 22.30
N VAL A 118 3.20 -1.21 21.07
CA VAL A 118 3.13 -2.39 20.21
C VAL A 118 4.13 -3.46 20.67
N ASP A 119 3.67 -4.71 20.68
CA ASP A 119 4.49 -5.88 20.96
C ASP A 119 5.34 -6.25 19.75
N THR A 120 6.67 -6.06 19.86
CA THR A 120 7.64 -6.35 18.79
C THR A 120 7.76 -7.83 18.47
N SER A 121 7.42 -8.73 19.41
CA SER A 121 7.43 -10.18 19.19
C SER A 121 6.25 -10.66 18.34
N ARG A 122 5.20 -9.85 18.25
CA ARG A 122 3.99 -10.13 17.46
C ARG A 122 3.83 -9.22 16.25
N THR A 123 4.73 -8.25 16.09
CA THR A 123 4.76 -7.36 14.93
C THR A 123 5.54 -8.03 13.81
N LEU A 124 4.88 -8.23 12.68
CA LEU A 124 5.43 -8.97 11.56
C LEU A 124 5.95 -8.00 10.50
N VAL A 125 7.14 -8.28 9.99
CA VAL A 125 7.74 -7.61 8.84
C VAL A 125 7.88 -8.63 7.72
N TYR A 126 7.40 -8.29 6.54
CA TYR A 126 7.52 -9.11 5.35
C TYR A 126 7.51 -8.22 4.11
N TYR A 127 7.83 -8.77 2.95
CA TYR A 127 7.66 -8.10 1.67
C TYR A 127 6.65 -8.84 0.79
N ALA A 128 5.98 -8.09 -0.08
CA ALA A 128 5.00 -8.59 -1.02
C ALA A 128 5.35 -8.17 -2.44
N ARG A 129 5.17 -9.10 -3.39
CA ARG A 129 5.19 -8.79 -4.82
C ARG A 129 3.76 -8.50 -5.27
N PRO A 130 3.46 -7.27 -5.75
CA PRO A 130 2.11 -6.90 -6.14
C PRO A 130 1.49 -7.90 -7.13
N GLY A 131 0.32 -8.45 -6.77
CA GLY A 131 -0.44 -9.38 -7.61
C GLY A 131 0.13 -10.80 -7.74
N VAL A 132 1.18 -11.14 -6.99
CA VAL A 132 1.87 -12.45 -7.14
C VAL A 132 1.87 -13.21 -5.81
N LYS A 133 2.70 -12.80 -4.84
CA LYS A 133 2.97 -13.58 -3.62
C LYS A 133 3.45 -12.70 -2.47
N VAL A 134 3.29 -13.21 -1.26
CA VAL A 134 3.88 -12.67 -0.04
C VAL A 134 5.06 -13.53 0.42
N SER A 135 6.03 -12.91 1.07
CA SER A 135 7.12 -13.63 1.74
C SER A 135 6.71 -14.25 3.06
N THR A 136 7.57 -15.14 3.54
CA THR A 136 7.55 -15.54 4.95
C THR A 136 7.87 -14.33 5.82
N HIS A 137 7.26 -14.24 6.99
CA HIS A 137 7.43 -13.11 7.90
C HIS A 137 8.60 -13.33 8.86
N VAL A 138 9.15 -12.22 9.35
CA VAL A 138 10.02 -12.16 10.54
C VAL A 138 9.40 -11.23 11.56
N THR A 139 9.70 -11.42 12.84
CA THR A 139 9.22 -10.49 13.87
C THR A 139 10.20 -9.34 14.06
N VAL A 140 9.72 -8.20 14.58
CA VAL A 140 10.62 -7.09 14.94
C VAL A 140 11.60 -7.50 16.03
N ALA A 141 11.19 -8.39 16.94
CA ALA A 141 12.08 -8.98 17.94
C ALA A 141 13.21 -9.82 17.30
N ASP A 142 12.95 -10.55 16.21
CA ASP A 142 13.99 -11.29 15.49
C ASP A 142 15.02 -10.35 14.83
N ILE A 143 14.55 -9.23 14.31
CA ILE A 143 15.41 -8.18 13.71
C ILE A 143 16.31 -7.58 14.79
N GLU A 144 15.74 -7.25 15.96
CA GLU A 144 16.50 -6.75 17.10
C GLU A 144 17.53 -7.78 17.60
N ALA A 145 17.15 -9.06 17.67
CA ALA A 145 18.05 -10.14 18.07
C ALA A 145 19.19 -10.37 17.06
N GLY A 146 18.91 -10.25 15.76
CA GLY A 146 19.88 -10.37 14.67
C GLY A 146 20.97 -9.30 14.69
N ARG A 147 20.72 -8.17 15.35
CA ARG A 147 21.68 -7.07 15.54
C ARG A 147 22.82 -7.41 16.50
N ARG A 148 22.72 -8.51 17.27
CA ARG A 148 23.79 -8.91 18.17
C ARG A 148 25.03 -9.21 17.34
N PRO A 149 26.16 -8.53 17.59
CA PRO A 149 27.39 -8.81 16.86
C PRO A 149 27.72 -10.27 17.10
N HIS A 150 27.69 -11.06 16.03
CA HIS A 150 28.33 -12.37 16.03
C HIS A 150 29.77 -12.09 16.39
N SER A 151 30.12 -12.35 17.64
CA SER A 151 31.50 -12.37 18.10
C SER A 151 32.12 -13.56 17.40
N SER A 152 32.54 -13.36 16.15
CA SER A 152 33.34 -14.33 15.44
C SER A 152 34.55 -14.56 16.32
N PHE A 153 34.62 -15.77 16.89
CA PHE A 153 35.75 -16.21 17.67
C PHE A 153 37.00 -16.04 16.79
N ALA A 154 37.77 -14.99 17.05
CA ALA A 154 39.13 -14.89 16.58
C ALA A 154 39.90 -16.02 17.28
N VAL A 155 39.99 -17.17 16.62
CA VAL A 155 40.90 -18.24 16.99
C VAL A 155 42.31 -17.67 16.84
N LYS A 156 43.00 -17.58 17.97
CA LYS A 156 44.38 -17.12 18.08
C LYS A 156 45.35 -18.26 17.79
#